data_AF-A0A9W6I9T6-F1
#
_entry.id   AF-A0A9W6I9T6-F1
#
_cell.length_a   1.000
_cell.length_b   1.000
_cell.length_c   1.000
_cell.angle_alpha   90.00
_cell.angle_beta   90.00
_cell.angle_gamma   90.00
#
_symmetry.space_group_name_H-M   'P 1'
#
loop_
_entity.id
_entity.type
_entity.pdbx_description
1 polymer ?
#
loop_
_entity_poly.entity_id
_entity_poly.type
_entity_poly.pdbx_seq_one_letter_code
_entity_poly.pdbx_strand_id
1 'polypeptide(L)'
;MYRTGARRHMTQNKYVTSTCIANIQRNLNEQAIPQFKDLKTKVDATDVGFPGFGALGLPFAAKYSSTQDDVKKLVDDAVAALAAWVDALETVKKNWRDAEEASKVKYS
;
A
#
# COMPACT_ATOMS: atom_id res chain seq x y z
N MET A 1 -51.49 -11.35 4.78
CA MET A 1 -50.42 -12.09 5.50
C MET A 1 -49.97 -13.22 4.58
N TYR A 2 -48.73 -13.34 4.07
CA TYR A 2 -47.44 -12.70 4.24
C TYR A 2 -46.83 -12.54 2.83
N ARG A 3 -46.21 -11.38 2.53
CA ARG A 3 -45.49 -11.15 1.26
C ARG A 3 -44.03 -11.51 1.52
N THR A 4 -43.57 -12.62 0.97
CA THR A 4 -42.18 -13.09 1.09
C THR A 4 -41.27 -12.13 0.33
N GLY A 5 -40.71 -11.16 1.04
CA GLY A 5 -39.68 -10.26 0.52
C GLY A 5 -38.40 -11.04 0.29
N ALA A 6 -38.20 -11.54 -0.93
CA ALA A 6 -36.90 -11.96 -1.40
C ALA A 6 -35.97 -10.75 -1.30
N ARG A 7 -35.15 -10.74 -0.24
CA ARG A 7 -34.05 -9.80 -0.06
C ARG A 7 -33.10 -10.07 -1.22
N ARG A 8 -33.23 -9.31 -2.32
CA ARG A 8 -32.21 -9.27 -3.37
C ARG A 8 -30.94 -8.86 -2.66
N HIS A 9 -30.02 -9.81 -2.45
CA HIS A 9 -28.63 -9.46 -2.31
C HIS A 9 -28.28 -8.71 -3.59
N MET A 10 -28.33 -7.38 -3.54
CA MET A 10 -27.67 -6.55 -4.53
C MET A 10 -26.19 -6.86 -4.34
N THR A 11 -25.70 -7.83 -5.12
CA THR A 11 -24.29 -7.94 -5.46
C THR A 11 -23.94 -6.58 -6.01
N GLN A 12 -23.39 -5.72 -5.16
CA GLN A 12 -22.97 -4.38 -5.53
C GLN A 12 -21.89 -4.61 -6.58
N ASN A 13 -22.23 -4.47 -7.86
CA ASN A 13 -21.24 -4.47 -8.93
C ASN A 13 -20.21 -3.43 -8.53
N LYS A 14 -19.02 -3.88 -8.11
CA LYS A 14 -17.88 -2.99 -7.89
C LYS A 14 -17.44 -2.54 -9.28
N TYR A 15 -18.06 -1.45 -9.75
CA TYR A 15 -17.57 -0.77 -10.94
C TYR A 15 -16.21 -0.19 -10.60
N VAL A 16 -15.15 -0.76 -11.18
CA VAL A 16 -13.83 -0.14 -11.16
C VAL A 16 -13.91 1.06 -12.08
N THR A 17 -13.94 2.26 -11.50
CA THR A 17 -13.93 3.52 -12.25
C THR A 17 -12.54 4.14 -12.23
N SER A 18 -12.27 5.02 -13.19
CA SER A 18 -11.05 5.83 -13.19
C SER A 18 -10.86 6.60 -11.86
N THR A 19 -11.95 7.09 -11.27
CA THR A 19 -11.98 7.74 -9.94
C THR A 19 -11.61 6.79 -8.80
N CYS A 20 -12.11 5.55 -8.82
CA CYS A 20 -11.76 4.54 -7.81
C CYS A 20 -10.26 4.24 -7.83
N ILE A 21 -9.70 4.08 -9.03
CA ILE A 21 -8.26 3.85 -9.21
C ILE A 21 -7.44 5.05 -8.71
N ALA A 22 -7.86 6.28 -9.03
CA ALA A 22 -7.20 7.49 -8.54
C ALA A 22 -7.20 7.57 -7.00
N ASN A 23 -8.30 7.20 -6.35
CA ASN A 23 -8.37 7.16 -4.88
C ASN A 23 -7.41 6.13 -4.28
N ILE A 24 -7.26 4.95 -4.91
CA ILE A 24 -6.30 3.94 -4.47
C ILE A 24 -4.87 4.48 -4.64
N GLN A 25 -4.51 5.03 -5.80
CA GLN A 25 -3.19 5.64 -6.02
C GLN A 25 -2.88 6.72 -4.96
N ARG A 26 -3.86 7.57 -4.65
CA ARG A 26 -3.74 8.60 -3.62
C ARG A 26 -3.46 7.99 -2.25
N ASN A 27 -4.24 7.00 -1.82
CA ASN A 27 -4.03 6.35 -0.52
C ASN A 27 -2.65 5.67 -0.42
N LEU A 28 -2.16 5.07 -1.51
CA LEU A 28 -0.83 4.49 -1.56
C LEU A 28 0.26 5.55 -1.36
N ASN A 29 0.15 6.69 -2.05
CA ASN A 29 1.13 7.79 -2.00
C ASN A 29 1.08 8.60 -0.70
N GLU A 30 -0.12 8.87 -0.18
CA GLU A 30 -0.31 9.77 0.97
C GLU A 30 -0.28 9.04 2.31
N GLN A 31 -0.53 7.73 2.35
CA GLN A 31 -0.62 6.98 3.61
C GLN A 31 0.36 5.81 3.65
N ALA A 32 0.23 4.84 2.74
CA ALA A 32 0.97 3.58 2.85
C ALA A 32 2.49 3.80 2.70
N ILE A 33 2.94 4.43 1.62
CA ILE A 33 4.38 4.69 1.39
C ILE A 33 4.99 5.53 2.52
N PRO A 34 4.36 6.64 2.98
CA PRO A 34 4.83 7.40 4.13
C PRO A 34 4.93 6.58 5.42
N GLN A 35 3.96 5.70 5.71
CA GLN A 35 4.01 4.83 6.90
C GLN A 35 5.18 3.85 6.87
N PHE A 36 5.49 3.27 5.71
CA PHE A 36 6.67 2.42 5.56
C PHE A 36 7.97 3.21 5.74
N LYS A 37 8.06 4.42 5.17
CA LYS A 37 9.23 5.30 5.38
C LYS A 37 9.41 5.72 6.84
N ASP A 38 8.31 5.99 7.55
CA ASP A 38 8.33 6.28 8.98
C ASP A 38 8.80 5.06 9.80
N LEU A 39 8.34 3.85 9.45
CA LEU A 39 8.84 2.61 10.06
C LEU A 39 10.35 2.46 9.90
N LYS A 40 10.90 2.72 8.71
CA LYS A 40 12.35 2.70 8.48
C LYS A 40 13.09 3.67 9.41
N THR A 41 12.59 4.89 9.51
CA THR A 41 13.14 5.93 10.39
C THR A 41 13.11 5.50 11.86
N LYS A 42 12.03 4.84 12.30
CA LYS A 42 11.93 4.31 13.66
C LYS A 42 12.94 3.19 13.92
N VAL A 43 13.18 2.32 12.94
CA VAL A 43 14.20 1.25 13.05
C VAL A 43 15.62 1.85 13.09
N ASP A 44 15.87 2.93 12.35
CA ASP A 44 17.14 3.66 12.45
C ASP A 44 17.32 4.31 13.84
N ALA A 45 16.23 4.78 14.45
CA ALA A 45 16.25 5.42 15.77
C ALA A 45 16.44 4.43 16.94
N THR A 46 16.31 3.12 16.72
CA THR A 46 16.53 2.12 17.77
C THR A 46 17.99 1.68 17.89
N ASP A 47 18.92 2.42 17.29
CA ASP A 47 20.34 2.10 17.34
C ASP A 47 20.86 2.06 18.79
N VAL A 48 21.61 1.01 19.13
CA VAL A 48 22.04 0.74 20.51
C VAL A 48 23.54 1.03 20.64
N GLY A 49 23.88 2.21 21.17
CA GLY A 49 25.26 2.62 21.43
C GLY A 49 25.94 1.87 22.59
N PHE A 50 27.27 1.96 22.68
CA PHE A 50 28.07 1.36 23.77
C PHE A 50 27.69 1.93 25.16
N PRO A 51 27.55 1.11 26.24
CA PRO A 51 27.96 -0.29 26.39
C PRO A 51 26.96 -1.34 25.87
N GLY A 52 25.91 -0.93 25.17
CA GLY A 52 24.96 -1.80 24.48
C GLY A 52 24.38 -2.91 25.36
N PHE A 53 24.56 -4.16 24.92
CA PHE A 53 24.04 -5.38 25.57
C PHE A 53 24.93 -5.94 26.71
N GLY A 54 25.87 -5.15 27.25
CA GLY A 54 26.71 -5.58 28.38
C GLY A 54 27.66 -6.74 28.05
N ALA A 55 27.83 -7.71 28.96
CA ALA A 55 28.76 -8.85 28.80
C ALA A 55 28.39 -9.82 27.66
N LEU A 56 27.13 -9.79 27.20
CA LEU A 56 26.67 -10.49 26.00
C LEU A 56 26.81 -9.61 24.73
N GLY A 57 27.56 -8.51 24.86
CA GLY A 57 27.54 -7.31 24.04
C GLY A 57 27.70 -7.53 22.54
N LEU A 58 28.68 -8.35 22.14
CA LEU A 58 29.03 -8.47 20.73
C LEU A 58 28.08 -9.37 19.92
N PRO A 59 27.74 -10.62 20.35
CA PRO A 59 26.81 -11.45 19.59
C PRO A 59 25.41 -10.85 19.50
N PHE A 60 24.92 -10.22 20.57
CA PHE A 60 23.61 -9.57 20.57
C PHE A 60 23.59 -8.31 19.72
N ALA A 61 24.63 -7.47 19.79
CA ALA A 61 24.74 -6.30 18.92
C ALA A 61 24.78 -6.69 17.44
N ALA A 62 25.55 -7.73 17.09
CA ALA A 62 25.62 -8.23 15.71
C ALA A 62 24.26 -8.76 15.23
N LYS A 63 23.56 -9.56 16.05
CA LYS A 63 22.24 -10.09 15.68
C LYS A 63 21.19 -8.99 15.58
N TYR A 64 21.27 -7.99 16.48
CA TYR A 64 20.39 -6.85 16.49
C TYR A 64 20.57 -5.99 15.23
N SER A 65 21.81 -5.62 14.89
CA SER A 65 22.14 -4.89 13.66
C SER A 65 21.68 -5.64 12.41
N SER A 66 21.95 -6.95 12.32
CA SER A 66 21.47 -7.77 11.20
C SER A 66 19.94 -7.76 11.09
N THR A 67 19.23 -7.77 12.22
CA THR A 67 17.77 -7.72 12.23
C THR A 67 17.26 -6.34 11.80
N GLN A 68 17.93 -5.26 12.21
CA GLN A 68 17.61 -3.92 11.74
C GLN A 68 17.79 -3.82 10.23
N ASP A 69 18.89 -4.35 9.67
CA ASP A 69 19.15 -4.34 8.24
C ASP A 69 18.11 -5.15 7.46
N ASP A 70 17.71 -6.32 7.96
CA ASP A 70 16.66 -7.14 7.37
C ASP A 70 15.32 -6.37 7.31
N VAL A 71 14.95 -5.68 8.40
CA VAL A 71 13.73 -4.87 8.44
C VAL A 71 13.82 -3.69 7.46
N LYS A 72 14.95 -2.98 7.41
CA LYS A 72 15.14 -1.86 6.47
C LYS A 72 14.99 -2.33 5.02
N LYS A 73 15.58 -3.48 4.68
CA LYS A 73 15.46 -4.08 3.36
C LYS A 73 14.02 -4.46 3.02
N LEU A 74 13.32 -5.12 3.93
CA LEU A 74 11.92 -5.49 3.74
C LEU A 74 11.03 -4.25 3.51
N VAL A 75 11.31 -3.17 4.23
CA VAL A 75 10.61 -1.89 4.06
C VAL A 75 10.90 -1.25 2.70
N ASP A 76 12.15 -1.26 2.26
CA ASP A 76 12.53 -0.74 0.93
C ASP A 76 11.85 -1.54 -0.20
N ASP A 77 11.83 -2.86 -0.10
CA ASP A 77 11.14 -3.75 -1.05
C ASP A 77 9.63 -3.47 -1.08
N ALA A 78 9.00 -3.24 0.08
CA ALA A 78 7.59 -2.89 0.18
C ALA A 78 7.30 -1.53 -0.48
N VAL A 79 8.12 -0.51 -0.22
CA VAL A 79 7.97 0.82 -0.85
C VAL A 79 8.12 0.72 -2.37
N ALA A 80 9.10 -0.04 -2.86
CA ALA A 80 9.30 -0.25 -4.29
C ALA A 80 8.09 -0.94 -4.95
N ALA A 81 7.53 -1.97 -4.32
CA ALA A 81 6.34 -2.66 -4.80
C ALA A 81 5.12 -1.72 -4.85
N LEU A 82 4.90 -0.91 -3.81
CA LEU A 82 3.80 0.05 -3.76
C LEU A 82 3.94 1.14 -4.83
N ALA A 83 5.16 1.64 -5.08
CA ALA A 83 5.43 2.59 -6.13
C ALA A 83 5.14 1.99 -7.52
N ALA A 84 5.57 0.75 -7.78
CA ALA A 84 5.26 0.06 -9.03
C ALA A 84 3.75 -0.14 -9.23
N TRP A 85 2.99 -0.38 -8.16
CA TRP A 85 1.52 -0.45 -8.23
C TRP A 85 0.91 0.90 -8.58
N VAL A 86 1.41 2.01 -8.03
CA VAL A 86 0.93 3.36 -8.39
C VAL A 86 1.11 3.62 -9.89
N ASP A 87 2.25 3.24 -10.46
CA ASP A 87 2.53 3.41 -11.89
C ASP A 87 1.65 2.51 -12.77
N ALA A 88 1.47 1.25 -12.37
CA ALA A 88 0.57 0.32 -13.07
C ALA A 88 -0.88 0.83 -13.04
N LEU A 89 -1.34 1.32 -11.90
CA LEU A 89 -2.67 1.92 -11.73
C LEU A 89 -2.84 3.17 -12.59
N GLU A 90 -1.80 3.95 -12.84
CA GLU A 90 -1.87 5.10 -13.74
C GLU A 90 -2.22 4.68 -15.17
N THR A 91 -1.58 3.61 -15.64
CA THR A 91 -1.86 3.03 -16.96
C THR A 91 -3.30 2.50 -17.03
N VAL A 92 -3.71 1.73 -16.02
CA VAL A 92 -5.07 1.18 -15.93
C VAL A 92 -6.13 2.29 -15.88
N LYS A 93 -5.88 3.37 -15.13
CA LYS A 93 -6.77 4.53 -15.03
C LYS A 93 -7.00 5.20 -16.38
N LYS A 94 -5.94 5.41 -17.16
CA LYS A 94 -6.03 6.02 -18.50
C LYS A 94 -6.90 5.17 -19.42
N ASN A 95 -6.62 3.86 -19.49
CA ASN A 95 -7.39 2.93 -20.32
C ASN A 95 -8.88 2.90 -19.91
N TRP A 96 -9.17 2.93 -18.60
CA TRP A 96 -10.55 2.98 -18.11
C TRP A 96 -11.23 4.30 -18.44
N ARG A 97 -10.54 5.44 -18.33
CA ARG A 97 -11.11 6.74 -18.71
C ARG A 97 -11.47 6.78 -20.19
N ASP A 98 -10.59 6.26 -21.05
CA ASP A 98 -10.84 6.22 -22.49
C ASP A 98 -12.07 5.32 -22.82
N ALA A 99 -12.22 4.19 -22.11
CA ALA A 99 -13.40 3.34 -22.22
C ALA A 99 -14.68 4.01 -21.66
N GLU A 100 -14.58 4.73 -20.54
CA GLU A 100 -15.67 5.53 -19.97
C GLU A 100 -16.11 6.66 -20.92
N GLU A 101 -15.18 7.28 -21.65
CA GLU A 101 -15.48 8.31 -22.65
C GLU A 101 -16.11 7.71 -23.92
N ALA A 102 -15.59 6.58 -24.42
CA ALA A 102 -16.12 5.91 -25.60
C ALA A 102 -17.53 5.33 -25.37
N SER A 103 -17.87 4.97 -24.13
CA SER A 103 -19.18 4.42 -23.76
C SER A 103 -20.26 5.48 -23.48
N LYS A 104 -19.89 6.77 -23.42
CA LYS A 104 -20.88 7.87 -23.36
C LYS A 104 -21.53 8.01 -24.74
N VAL A 105 -22.69 7.36 -24.90
CA VAL A 105 -23.57 7.50 -26.06
C VAL A 105 -23.84 8.99 -26.31
N LYS A 106 -23.37 9.51 -27.44
CA LYS A 106 -23.86 10.80 -27.97
C LYS A 106 -25.30 10.57 -28.39
N TYR A 107 -26.24 11.11 -27.63
CA TYR A 107 -27.58 11.37 -28.18
C TYR A 107 -27.40 12.51 -29.19
N SER A 108 -27.24 12.16 -30.47
CA SER A 108 -27.42 13.05 -31.61
C SER A 108 -28.88 13.09 -31.99
#